data_AF-A0A349JH09-F1
#
_entry.id   AF-A0A349JH09-F1
#
_cell.length_a   1.000
_cell.length_b   1.000
_cell.length_c   1.000
_cell.angle_alpha   90.00
_cell.angle_beta   90.00
_cell.angle_gamma   90.00
#
_symmetry.space_group_name_H-M   'P 1'
#
loop_
_entity.id
_entity.type
_entity.pdbx_description
1 polymer ?
#
loop_
_entity_poly.entity_id
_entity_poly.type
_entity_poly.pdbx_seq_one_letter_code
_entity_poly.pdbx_strand_id
1 'polypeptide(L)' 'MYENRVDWFVLEAGRYVLAIADDRSIIRSQVFPGLWLSVNGLREGNRSEIFAVLQSGLATAEHQAFVERLNRES' A
#
# COMPACT_ATOMS: atom_id res chain seq x y z
N MET A 1 28.28 -0.76 -2.10
CA MET A 1 27.31 -1.42 -1.21
C MET A 1 25.93 -1.00 -1.68
N TYR A 2 25.08 -1.92 -2.15
CA TYR A 2 23.69 -1.60 -2.48
C TYR A 2 22.85 -1.75 -1.21
N GLU A 3 22.12 -0.72 -0.84
CA GLU A 3 21.14 -0.81 0.25
C GLU A 3 19.93 -1.57 -0.29
N ASN A 4 19.59 -2.71 0.31
CA ASN A 4 18.37 -3.43 -0.04
C ASN A 4 17.18 -2.60 0.48
N ARG A 5 16.69 -1.69 -0.36
CA ARG A 5 15.64 -0.74 -0.04
C ARG A 5 14.58 -0.78 -1.14
N VAL A 6 13.34 -0.70 -0.72
CA VAL A 6 12.19 -0.60 -1.62
C VAL A 6 11.88 0.88 -1.78
N ASP A 7 12.07 1.39 -2.99
CA ASP A 7 11.62 2.73 -3.37
C ASP A 7 10.27 2.62 -4.08
N TRP A 8 9.23 3.14 -3.44
CA TRP A 8 7.89 3.19 -4.01
C TRP A 8 7.59 4.62 -4.47
N PHE A 9 6.98 4.77 -5.64
CA PHE A 9 6.64 6.07 -6.18
C PHE A 9 5.15 6.22 -6.35
N VAL A 10 4.61 7.35 -5.90
CA VAL A 10 3.22 7.77 -6.13
C VAL A 10 3.21 8.88 -7.16
N LEU A 11 2.19 8.88 -8.03
CA LEU A 11 2.00 9.94 -9.00
C LEU A 11 1.20 11.07 -8.36
N GLU A 12 1.86 12.17 -8.04
CA GLU A 12 1.26 13.38 -7.46
C GLU A 12 1.49 14.56 -8.40
N ALA A 13 0.40 15.24 -8.80
CA ALA A 13 0.45 16.41 -9.67
C ALA A 13 1.33 16.22 -10.94
N GLY A 14 1.28 15.03 -11.55
CA GLY A 14 2.04 14.69 -12.75
C GLY A 14 3.53 14.39 -12.53
N ARG A 15 3.96 14.22 -11.27
CA ARG A 15 5.34 13.85 -10.90
C ARG A 15 5.35 12.60 -10.03
N TYR A 16 6.34 11.75 -10.22
CA TYR A 16 6.58 10.63 -9.33
C TYR A 16 7.30 11.13 -8.08
N VAL A 17 6.65 11.01 -6.93
CA VAL A 17 7.18 11.36 -5.61
C VAL A 17 7.42 10.07 -4.84
N LEU A 18 8.53 9.99 -4.12
CA LEU A 18 8.85 8.85 -3.28
C LEU A 18 7.82 8.76 -2.14
N ALA A 19 7.11 7.64 -2.07
CA ALA A 19 6.21 7.35 -0.97
C ALA A 19 7.02 6.92 0.25
N ILE A 20 6.80 7.62 1.35
CA ILE A 20 7.44 7.32 2.63
C ILE A 20 6.52 6.37 3.38
N ALA A 21 7.08 5.25 3.84
CA ALA A 21 6.37 4.31 4.69
C ALA A 21 6.02 4.95 6.04
N ASP A 22 4.94 4.49 6.64
CA ASP A 22 4.56 4.92 7.98
C ASP A 22 5.51 4.38 9.06
N ASP A 23 5.19 4.67 10.32
CA ASP A 23 5.91 4.21 11.51
C ASP A 23 6.02 2.68 11.62
N ARG A 24 5.18 1.94 10.90
CA ARG A 24 5.16 0.48 10.84
C ARG A 24 5.86 -0.06 9.60
N SER A 25 6.57 0.78 8.85
CA SER A 25 7.17 0.42 7.56
C SER A 25 6.12 -0.06 6.54
N ILE A 26 4.90 0.49 6.59
CA ILE A 26 3.82 0.19 5.65
C ILE A 26 3.61 1.37 4.70
N ILE A 27 3.56 1.08 3.40
CA ILE A 27 3.19 2.02 2.36
C ILE A 27 1.72 1.81 2.03
N ARG A 28 0.94 2.89 2.02
CA ARG A 28 -0.51 2.87 1.74
C ARG A 28 -0.77 3.51 0.39
N SER A 29 -1.53 2.83 -0.45
CA SER A 29 -1.94 3.36 -1.75
C SER A 29 -2.92 4.51 -1.59
N GLN A 30 -2.69 5.62 -2.30
CA GLN A 30 -3.61 6.76 -2.35
C GLN A 30 -4.76 6.54 -3.35
N VAL A 31 -4.55 5.69 -4.35
CA VAL A 31 -5.54 5.43 -5.42
C VAL A 31 -6.42 4.22 -5.15
N PHE A 32 -5.92 3.28 -4.34
CA PHE A 32 -6.64 2.07 -3.94
C PHE A 32 -6.71 2.00 -2.42
N PRO A 33 -7.77 2.55 -1.80
CA PRO A 33 -8.03 2.42 -0.38
C PRO A 33 -7.93 0.96 0.08
N GLY A 34 -7.14 0.72 1.13
CA GLY A 34 -6.89 -0.62 1.67
C GLY A 34 -5.77 -1.42 1.02
N LEU A 35 -5.16 -0.95 -0.08
CA LEU A 35 -3.94 -1.56 -0.61
C LEU A 35 -2.74 -1.08 0.21
N TRP A 36 -2.33 -1.91 1.17
CA TRP A 36 -1.19 -1.67 2.05
C TRP A 36 -0.06 -2.65 1.75
N LEU A 37 1.19 -2.18 1.80
CA LEU A 37 2.38 -2.95 1.46
C LEU A 37 3.42 -2.83 2.58
N SER A 38 3.92 -3.95 3.09
CA SER A 38 5.07 -3.95 4.01
C SER A 38 6.37 -3.74 3.26
N VAL A 39 7.13 -2.70 3.61
CA VAL A 39 8.48 -2.47 3.08
C VAL A 39 9.41 -3.61 3.46
N ASN A 40 9.32 -4.11 4.70
CA ASN A 40 10.13 -5.23 5.18
C ASN A 40 9.77 -6.51 4.43
N GLY A 41 8.48 -6.79 4.30
CA GLY A 41 7.99 -7.96 3.58
C GLY A 41 8.41 -7.96 2.10
N LEU A 42 8.39 -6.79 1.46
CA LEU A 42 8.88 -6.64 0.08
C LEU A 42 10.41 -6.82 -0.02
N ARG A 43 11.16 -6.24 0.92
CA ARG A 43 12.62 -6.33 0.99
C ARG A 43 13.11 -7.78 1.19
N GLU A 44 12.40 -8.54 2.00
CA GLU A 44 12.75 -9.92 2.37
C GLU A 44 12.06 -10.97 1.49
N GLY A 45 11.13 -10.56 0.62
CA GLY A 45 10.28 -11.49 -0.14
C GLY A 45 9.31 -12.29 0.75
N ASN A 46 9.02 -11.80 1.96
CA ASN A 46 8.13 -12.44 2.91
C ASN A 46 6.66 -12.22 2.51
N ARG A 47 6.14 -13.14 1.70
CA ARG A 47 4.75 -13.10 1.21
C ARG A 47 3.72 -13.13 2.34
N SER A 48 3.97 -13.87 3.41
CA SER A 48 3.02 -13.97 4.53
C SER A 48 2.81 -12.61 5.20
N GLU A 49 3.89 -11.85 5.39
CA GLU A 49 3.81 -10.49 5.93
C GLU A 49 3.10 -9.54 4.96
N ILE A 50 3.43 -9.59 3.67
CA ILE A 50 2.76 -8.80 2.63
C ILE A 50 1.25 -9.06 2.65
N PHE A 51 0.84 -10.34 2.70
CA PHE A 51 -0.58 -10.69 2.78
C PHE A 51 -1.23 -10.26 4.09
N ALA A 52 -0.58 -10.39 5.23
CA ALA A 52 -1.13 -9.97 6.52
C ALA A 52 -1.41 -8.45 6.56
N VAL A 53 -0.46 -7.64 6.04
CA VAL A 53 -0.63 -6.19 5.93
C VAL A 53 -1.74 -5.83 4.94
N LEU A 54 -1.78 -6.50 3.79
CA LEU A 54 -2.85 -6.30 2.81
C LEU A 54 -4.23 -6.60 3.40
N GLN A 55 -4.40 -7.74 4.08
CA GLN A 55 -5.67 -8.12 4.71
C GLN A 55 -6.11 -7.08 5.76
N SER A 56 -5.15 -6.52 6.51
CA SER A 56 -5.43 -5.45 7.48
C SER A 56 -5.97 -4.19 6.78
N GLY A 57 -5.44 -3.83 5.62
CA GLY A 57 -5.91 -2.70 4.82
C GLY A 57 -7.29 -2.94 4.21
N LEU A 58 -7.54 -4.13 3.66
CA LEU A 58 -8.85 -4.50 3.10
C LEU A 58 -9.97 -4.56 4.15
N ALA A 59 -9.62 -4.85 5.40
CA ALA A 59 -10.57 -4.85 6.53
C ALA A 59 -10.96 -3.44 7.00
N THR A 60 -10.35 -2.38 6.48
CA THR A 60 -10.67 -1.00 6.89
C THR A 60 -12.00 -0.51 6.33
N ALA A 61 -12.65 0.39 7.06
CA ALA A 61 -13.87 1.06 6.61
C ALA A 61 -13.65 1.87 5.31
N GLU A 62 -12.44 2.40 5.10
CA GLU A 62 -12.06 3.12 3.89
C GLU A 62 -12.17 2.21 2.64
N HIS A 63 -11.68 0.98 2.74
CA HIS A 63 -11.80 0.00 1.67
C HIS A 63 -13.25 -0.42 1.42
N GLN A 64 -14.03 -0.63 2.50
CA GLN A 64 -15.45 -0.97 2.36
C GLN A 64 -16.23 0.15 1.64
N ALA A 65 -16.01 1.41 2.01
CA ALA A 65 -16.61 2.56 1.33
C ALA A 65 -16.17 2.65 -0.15
N PHE A 66 -14.92 2.30 -0.47
CA PHE A 66 -14.43 2.23 -1.84
C PHE A 66 -15.17 1.16 -2.67
N VAL A 67 -15.35 -0.04 -2.12
CA VAL A 67 -16.10 -1.13 -2.78
C VAL A 67 -17.57 -0.75 -2.99
N GLU A 68 -18.21 -0.16 -1.98
CA GLU A 68 -19.59 0.35 -2.10
C GLU A 68 -19.74 1.43 -3.17
N ARG A 69 -18.72 2.28 -3.36
CA ARG A 69 -18.71 3.27 -4.45
C ARG A 69 -18.62 2.59 -5.81
N LEU A 70 -17.70 1.64 -5.98
CA LEU A 70 -17.54 0.91 -7.25
C LEU A 70 -18.81 0.16 -7.65
N ASN A 71 -19.48 -0.49 -6.70
CA ASN A 71 -20.73 -1.21 -6.95
C ASN A 71 -21.91 -0.29 -7.34
N ARG A 72 -21.85 1.00 -7.03
CA ARG A 72 -22.86 2.00 -7.44
C ARG A 72 -22.58 2.61 -8.81
N GLU A 73 -21.32 2.55 -9.26
CA GLU A 73 -20.86 3.11 -10.54
C GLU A 73 -20.85 2.06 -11.67
N SER A 74 -21.13 0.78 -11.36
CA SER A 74 -21.12 -0.35 -12.30
C SER A 74 -22.52 -0.87 -12.64
#